data_AF-A0A453L4G1-F1
#
_entry.id   AF-A0A453L4G1-F1
#
_cell.length_a   1.000
_cell.length_b   1.000
_cell.length_c   1.000
_cell.angle_alpha   90.00
_cell.angle_beta   90.00
_cell.angle_gamma   90.00
#
_symmetry.space_group_name_H-M   'P 1'
#
loop_
_entity.id
_entity.type
_entity.pdbx_description
1 polymer ?
#
loop_
_entity_poly.entity_id
_entity_poly.type
_entity_poly.pdbx_seq_one_letter_code
_entity_poly.pdbx_strand_id
1 'polypeptide(L)'
;GFSYARDLEGYRDVGDLSFAMHVVTFLSKWFIDHPHYESNPFFVGGSSYAGMMTPIIAQHISQEIEHGKQPRINLKGYLVGNPFTGSDYDRNFRAQYAHGVGIISDQLYEVIRHSHTSINCSDNIFSFSFSKGCSGEL
;
A
#
# COMPACT_ATOMS: atom_id res chain seq x y z
N GLY A 1 -4.45 17.11 -10.14
CA GLY A 1 -5.26 17.39 -8.94
C GLY A 1 -5.24 18.88 -8.65
N PHE A 2 -5.79 19.32 -7.51
CA PHE A 2 -5.77 20.73 -7.10
C PHE A 2 -4.72 21.06 -6.04
N SER A 3 -4.10 20.06 -5.42
CA SER A 3 -2.94 20.24 -4.52
C SER A 3 -1.73 20.74 -5.30
N TYR A 4 -1.07 21.78 -4.80
CA TYR A 4 0.10 22.39 -5.45
C TYR A 4 1.12 22.89 -4.41
N ALA A 5 2.40 22.91 -4.79
CA ALA A 5 3.43 23.64 -4.08
C ALA A 5 3.64 25.00 -4.77
N ARG A 6 3.91 26.04 -3.98
CA ARG A 6 4.18 27.39 -4.52
C ARG A 6 5.61 27.52 -5.05
N ASP A 7 6.51 26.71 -4.53
CA ASP A 7 7.92 26.66 -4.91
C ASP A 7 8.21 25.34 -5.65
N LEU A 8 9.05 25.41 -6.68
CA LEU A 8 9.55 24.25 -7.43
C LEU A 8 10.33 23.29 -6.54
N GLU A 9 10.99 23.78 -5.49
CA GLU A 9 11.69 22.93 -4.51
C GLU A 9 10.71 21.98 -3.79
N GLY A 10 9.44 22.35 -3.66
CA GLY A 10 8.40 21.48 -3.10
C GLY A 10 8.09 20.22 -3.95
N TYR A 11 8.64 20.14 -5.17
CA TYR A 11 8.53 18.99 -6.06
C TYR A 11 9.83 18.21 -6.25
N ARG A 12 10.98 18.67 -5.75
CA ARG A 12 12.28 18.02 -6.04
C ARG A 12 12.53 16.75 -5.22
N ASP A 13 12.13 16.75 -3.95
CA ASP A 13 12.40 15.64 -3.02
C ASP A 13 11.11 14.96 -2.51
N VAL A 14 10.13 14.78 -3.41
CA VAL A 14 8.90 14.05 -3.10
C VAL A 14 9.06 12.56 -3.35
N GLY A 15 9.10 11.79 -2.26
CA GLY A 15 8.97 10.34 -2.25
C GLY A 15 7.90 9.86 -1.27
N ASP A 16 7.75 8.55 -1.17
CA ASP A 16 6.71 7.89 -0.37
C ASP A 16 6.69 8.40 1.09
N LEU A 17 7.85 8.42 1.75
CA LEU A 17 7.93 8.86 3.15
C LEU A 17 7.51 10.33 3.30
N SER A 18 8.00 11.21 2.43
CA SER A 18 7.64 12.64 2.46
C SER A 18 6.15 12.86 2.19
N PHE A 19 5.55 12.07 1.29
CA PHE A 19 4.12 12.11 1.02
C PHE A 19 3.32 11.68 2.26
N ALA A 20 3.70 10.58 2.90
CA ALA A 20 3.03 10.11 4.11
C ALA A 20 3.10 11.16 5.23
N MET A 21 4.24 11.80 5.44
CA MET A 21 4.41 12.89 6.40
C MET A 21 3.55 14.12 6.07
N HIS A 22 3.43 14.49 4.79
CA HIS A 22 2.53 15.56 4.36
C HIS A 22 1.06 15.22 4.62
N VAL A 23 0.64 13.97 4.41
CA VAL A 23 -0.72 13.51 4.75
C VAL A 23 -0.97 13.60 6.25
N VAL A 24 -0.03 13.15 7.09
CA VAL A 24 -0.13 13.24 8.55
C VAL A 24 -0.24 14.71 8.99
N THR A 25 0.62 15.58 8.43
CA THR A 25 0.56 17.03 8.69
C THR A 25 -0.79 17.63 8.29
N PHE A 26 -1.32 17.23 7.13
CA PHE A 26 -2.65 17.64 6.68
C PHE A 26 -3.73 17.19 7.66
N LEU A 27 -3.73 15.91 8.09
CA LEU A 27 -4.72 15.37 9.01
C LEU A 27 -4.69 16.11 10.35
N SER A 28 -3.51 16.35 10.92
CA SER A 28 -3.38 17.07 12.18
C SER A 28 -3.98 18.48 12.09
N LYS A 29 -3.74 19.20 10.99
CA LYS A 29 -4.38 20.51 10.75
C LYS A 29 -5.89 20.39 10.51
N TRP A 30 -6.31 19.40 9.74
CA TRP A 30 -7.72 19.18 9.43
C TRP A 30 -8.54 18.89 10.69
N PHE A 31 -8.02 18.09 11.63
CA PHE A 31 -8.69 17.82 12.90
C PHE A 31 -8.69 19.03 13.86
N ILE A 32 -7.69 19.92 13.79
CA ILE A 32 -7.72 21.21 14.51
C ILE A 32 -8.88 22.06 14.00
N ASP A 33 -9.06 22.13 12.67
CA ASP A 33 -10.12 22.92 12.05
C ASP A 33 -11.51 22.26 12.18
N HIS A 34 -11.57 20.94 12.38
CA HIS A 34 -12.80 20.16 12.47
C HIS A 34 -12.87 19.28 13.74
N PRO A 35 -12.85 19.88 14.94
CA PRO A 35 -12.74 19.15 16.21
C PRO A 35 -13.91 18.22 16.50
N HIS A 36 -15.08 18.46 15.88
CA HIS A 36 -16.25 17.61 16.02
C HIS A 36 -16.07 16.18 15.48
N TYR A 37 -15.04 15.93 14.66
CA TYR A 37 -14.68 14.60 14.18
C TYR A 37 -13.66 13.87 15.08
N GLU A 38 -13.07 14.51 16.09
CA GLU A 38 -11.97 13.94 16.88
C GLU A 38 -12.37 12.62 17.58
N SER A 39 -13.61 12.54 18.07
CA SER A 39 -14.12 11.33 18.72
C SER A 39 -14.45 10.19 17.75
N ASN A 40 -14.59 10.47 16.45
CA ASN A 40 -15.05 9.48 15.48
C ASN A 40 -13.99 8.42 15.22
N PRO A 41 -14.37 7.14 15.10
CA PRO A 41 -13.46 6.10 14.62
C PRO A 41 -12.83 6.50 13.28
N PHE A 42 -11.50 6.56 13.22
CA PHE A 42 -10.77 6.96 12.02
C PHE A 42 -10.09 5.75 11.37
N PHE A 43 -10.22 5.65 10.05
CA PHE A 43 -9.62 4.59 9.24
C PHE A 43 -8.88 5.22 8.06
N VAL A 44 -7.70 4.70 7.75
CA VAL A 44 -6.94 5.09 6.54
C VAL A 44 -7.19 4.07 5.44
N GLY A 45 -7.64 4.51 4.28
CA GLY A 45 -7.89 3.64 3.13
C GLY A 45 -7.07 4.06 1.92
N GLY A 46 -6.57 3.09 1.15
CA GLY A 46 -5.90 3.36 -0.11
C GLY A 46 -5.94 2.18 -1.06
N SER A 47 -5.79 2.47 -2.35
CA SER A 47 -5.76 1.45 -3.40
C SER A 47 -4.62 1.67 -4.38
N SER A 48 -4.27 0.63 -5.14
CA SER A 48 -3.15 0.69 -6.09
C SER A 48 -1.86 1.14 -5.36
N TYR A 49 -1.15 2.14 -5.87
CA TYR A 49 0.05 2.68 -5.22
C TYR A 49 -0.22 3.23 -3.82
N ALA A 50 -1.41 3.81 -3.57
CA ALA A 50 -1.79 4.27 -2.25
C ALA A 50 -1.97 3.13 -1.24
N GLY A 51 -2.11 1.89 -1.72
CA GLY A 51 -2.09 0.70 -0.87
C GLY A 51 -0.75 0.51 -0.16
N MET A 52 0.37 0.92 -0.76
CA MET A 52 1.68 0.96 -0.10
C MET A 52 1.77 2.10 0.91
N MET A 53 1.19 3.26 0.58
CA MET A 53 1.24 4.46 1.41
C MET A 53 0.39 4.36 2.68
N THR A 54 -0.75 3.68 2.58
CA THR A 54 -1.73 3.54 3.65
C THR A 54 -1.15 3.01 4.96
N PRO A 55 -0.43 1.88 5.00
CA PRO A 55 0.19 1.40 6.23
C PRO A 55 1.28 2.36 6.76
N ILE A 56 2.04 3.04 5.89
CA ILE A 56 3.05 4.02 6.30
C ILE A 56 2.39 5.21 7.01
N ILE A 57 1.29 5.72 6.45
CA ILE A 57 0.50 6.81 7.05
C ILE A 57 -0.06 6.37 8.41
N ALA A 58 -0.69 5.19 8.47
CA ALA A 58 -1.25 4.67 9.71
C ALA A 58 -0.18 4.51 10.81
N GLN A 59 1.01 4.03 10.45
CA GLN A 59 2.15 3.91 11.35
C GLN A 59 2.57 5.26 11.93
N HIS A 60 2.70 6.29 11.09
CA HIS A 60 3.06 7.62 11.57
C HIS A 60 1.99 8.25 12.46
N ILE A 61 0.70 8.07 12.14
CA ILE A 61 -0.40 8.50 13.04
C ILE A 61 -0.27 7.79 14.40
N SER A 62 -0.01 6.48 14.42
CA SER A 62 0.20 5.72 15.66
C SER A 62 1.35 6.29 16.49
N GLN A 63 2.48 6.59 15.85
CA GLN A 63 3.64 7.21 16.52
C GLN A 63 3.31 8.59 17.08
N GLU A 64 2.55 9.41 16.36
CA GLU A 64 2.13 10.73 16.88
C GLU A 64 1.21 10.60 18.11
N ILE A 65 0.32 9.60 18.13
CA ILE A 65 -0.52 9.28 19.28
C ILE A 65 0.34 8.83 20.48
N GLU A 66 1.32 7.97 20.26
CA GLU A 66 2.26 7.50 21.28
C GLU A 66 3.10 8.64 21.87
N HIS A 67 3.51 9.59 21.03
CA HIS A 67 4.20 10.81 21.47
C HIS A 67 3.28 11.86 22.10
N GLY A 68 1.98 11.57 22.25
CA GLY A 68 1.02 12.46 22.89
C GLY A 68 0.71 13.73 22.09
N LYS A 69 0.91 13.72 20.76
CA LYS A 69 0.54 14.87 19.92
C LYS A 69 -0.99 15.06 19.90
N GLN A 70 -1.38 16.32 19.82
CA GLN A 70 -2.77 16.75 19.74
C GLN A 70 -3.04 17.41 18.38
N PRO A 71 -4.27 17.30 17.84
CA PRO A 71 -5.42 16.56 18.37
C PRO A 71 -5.22 15.03 18.25
N ARG A 72 -5.81 14.26 19.17
CA ARG A 72 -5.62 12.81 19.19
C ARG A 72 -6.55 12.16 18.16
N ILE A 73 -5.97 11.74 17.04
CA ILE A 73 -6.70 10.97 16.03
C ILE A 73 -7.11 9.62 16.60
N ASN A 74 -8.42 9.30 16.59
CA ASN A 74 -8.95 8.02 17.06
C ASN A 74 -8.77 6.90 16.01
N LEU A 75 -7.51 6.63 15.64
CA LEU A 75 -7.14 5.62 14.65
C LEU A 75 -7.57 4.22 15.10
N LYS A 76 -8.35 3.53 14.27
CA LYS A 76 -8.81 2.15 14.50
C LYS A 76 -8.17 1.11 13.60
N GLY A 77 -7.65 1.54 12.45
CA GLY A 77 -6.99 0.63 11.52
C GLY A 77 -6.87 1.25 10.14
N TYR A 78 -6.51 0.41 9.17
CA TYR A 78 -6.36 0.80 7.79
C TYR A 78 -6.84 -0.31 6.85
N LEU A 79 -7.15 0.06 5.60
CA LEU A 79 -7.63 -0.85 4.56
C LEU A 79 -6.87 -0.60 3.26
N VAL A 80 -6.40 -1.68 2.63
CA VAL A 80 -5.69 -1.61 1.35
C VAL A 80 -6.43 -2.40 0.28
N GLY A 81 -6.70 -1.78 -0.87
CA GLY A 81 -7.41 -2.39 -1.99
C GLY A 81 -6.50 -2.54 -3.21
N ASN A 82 -6.28 -3.78 -3.66
CA ASN A 82 -5.35 -4.09 -4.76
C ASN A 82 -4.01 -3.32 -4.63
N PRO A 83 -3.34 -3.40 -3.46
CA PRO A 83 -2.13 -2.63 -3.21
C PRO A 83 -1.00 -3.05 -4.16
N PHE A 84 -0.12 -2.09 -4.48
CA PHE A 84 1.26 -2.44 -4.78
C PHE A 84 1.96 -2.78 -3.47
N THR A 85 2.45 -4.00 -3.32
CA THR A 85 3.06 -4.51 -2.07
C THR A 85 4.55 -4.78 -2.21
N GLY A 86 5.06 -4.84 -3.44
CA GLY A 86 6.49 -4.97 -3.72
C GLY A 86 6.70 -5.61 -5.08
N SER A 87 7.70 -5.15 -5.83
CA SER A 87 7.96 -5.65 -7.19
C SER A 87 8.18 -7.15 -7.24
N ASP A 88 8.83 -7.69 -6.20
CA ASP A 88 9.24 -9.08 -6.15
C ASP A 88 8.04 -10.02 -5.96
N TYR A 89 6.96 -9.53 -5.35
CA TYR A 89 5.72 -10.27 -5.21
C TYR A 89 4.77 -9.98 -6.37
N ASP A 90 4.53 -8.68 -6.64
CA ASP A 90 3.51 -8.24 -7.58
C ASP A 90 3.85 -8.56 -9.04
N ARG A 91 5.14 -8.59 -9.43
CA ARG A 91 5.54 -8.95 -10.80
C ARG A 91 5.53 -10.46 -10.99
N ASN A 92 5.94 -11.20 -9.98
CA ASN A 92 6.06 -12.65 -10.04
C ASN A 92 4.73 -13.38 -10.21
N PHE A 93 3.60 -12.73 -9.93
CA PHE A 93 2.27 -13.31 -10.10
C PHE A 93 1.55 -12.88 -11.39
N ARG A 94 2.08 -11.90 -12.15
CA ARG A 94 1.39 -11.33 -13.32
C ARG A 94 1.15 -12.36 -14.41
N ALA A 95 2.16 -13.18 -14.70
CA ALA A 95 2.08 -14.18 -15.75
C ALA A 95 1.07 -15.28 -15.40
N GLN A 96 1.10 -15.75 -14.15
CA GLN A 96 0.19 -16.77 -13.62
C GLN A 96 -1.24 -16.26 -13.59
N TYR A 97 -1.46 -15.03 -13.12
CA TYR A 97 -2.78 -14.41 -13.14
C TYR A 97 -3.31 -14.26 -14.57
N ALA A 98 -2.52 -13.68 -15.48
CA ALA A 98 -2.92 -13.47 -16.86
C ALA A 98 -3.22 -14.79 -17.59
N HIS A 99 -2.44 -15.84 -17.33
CA HIS A 99 -2.70 -17.17 -17.89
C HIS A 99 -3.96 -17.81 -17.30
N GLY A 100 -4.09 -17.80 -15.98
CA GLY A 100 -5.24 -18.40 -15.27
C GLY A 100 -6.59 -17.76 -15.60
N VAL A 101 -6.61 -16.53 -16.11
CA VAL A 101 -7.84 -15.85 -16.58
C VAL A 101 -7.92 -15.73 -18.11
N GLY A 102 -7.05 -16.41 -18.85
CA GLY A 102 -7.12 -16.50 -20.32
C GLY A 102 -6.69 -15.26 -21.10
N ILE A 103 -5.93 -14.34 -20.49
CA ILE A 103 -5.36 -13.16 -21.16
C ILE A 103 -4.17 -13.54 -22.05
N ILE A 104 -3.36 -14.52 -21.65
CA ILE A 104 -2.21 -15.01 -22.42
C ILE A 104 -2.35 -16.49 -22.77
N SER A 105 -1.78 -16.90 -23.91
CA SER A 105 -1.77 -18.29 -24.35
C SER A 105 -0.77 -19.14 -23.57
N ASP A 106 -0.98 -20.46 -23.58
CA ASP A 106 -0.04 -21.43 -23.00
C ASP A 106 1.39 -21.25 -23.55
N GLN A 107 1.52 -21.05 -24.86
CA GLN A 107 2.83 -20.84 -25.50
C GLN A 107 3.55 -19.60 -24.95
N LEU A 108 2.83 -18.50 -24.73
CA LEU A 108 3.42 -17.29 -24.17
C LEU A 108 3.74 -17.45 -22.68
N TYR A 109 2.88 -18.14 -21.94
CA TYR A 109 3.11 -18.42 -20.52
C TYR A 109 4.38 -19.26 -20.30
N GLU A 110 4.59 -20.31 -21.10
CA GLU A 110 5.80 -21.14 -21.00
C GLU A 110 7.08 -20.36 -21.32
N VAL A 111 7.05 -19.49 -22.34
CA VAL A 111 8.20 -18.61 -22.66
C VAL A 111 8.54 -17.70 -21.48
N ILE A 112 7.53 -17.07 -20.87
CA ILE A 112 7.71 -16.18 -19.72
C ILE A 112 8.28 -16.97 -18.54
N ARG A 113 7.72 -18.15 -18.24
CA ARG A 113 8.18 -19.04 -17.16
C ARG A 113 9.63 -19.47 -17.33
N HIS A 114 10.04 -19.82 -18.55
CA HIS A 114 11.42 -20.25 -18.85
C HIS A 114 12.42 -19.10 -18.88
N SER A 115 11.99 -17.88 -19.22
CA SER A 115 12.85 -16.69 -19.20
C SER A 115 13.13 -16.15 -17.80
N HIS A 116 12.24 -16.42 -16.84
CA HIS A 116 12.37 -16.02 -15.44
C HIS A 116 12.87 -17.17 -14.55
N THR A 117 14.10 -17.66 -14.79
CA THR A 117 14.79 -18.60 -13.88
C THR A 117 15.24 -17.90 -12.60
N SER A 118 14.31 -17.47 -11.74
CA SER A 118 14.52 -17.05 -10.34
C SER A 118 13.16 -16.88 -9.62
N ILE A 119 12.27 -17.87 -9.70
CA ILE A 119 11.08 -17.89 -8.85
C ILE A 119 11.51 -18.45 -7.49
N ASN A 120 12.10 -17.61 -6.64
CA ASN A 120 12.28 -17.95 -5.23
C ASN A 120 10.99 -17.56 -4.50
N CYS A 121 10.01 -18.48 -4.48
CA CYS A 121 8.86 -18.38 -3.59
C CYS A 121 9.27 -18.87 -2.19
N SER A 122 10.10 -18.10 -1.53
CA SER A 122 10.39 -18.26 -0.10
C SER A 122 10.38 -16.87 0.50
N ASP A 123 9.21 -16.47 0.99
CA ASP A 123 9.03 -15.99 2.36
C ASP A 123 7.56 -15.62 2.60
N ASN A 124 6.93 -16.37 3.51
CA ASN A 124 5.65 -16.02 4.11
C ASN A 124 5.81 -14.69 4.86
N ILE A 125 4.82 -13.78 4.73
CA ILE A 125 4.15 -13.10 5.87
C ILE A 125 3.17 -12.03 5.33
N PHE A 126 1.88 -12.39 5.36
CA PHE A 126 0.69 -11.67 5.84
C PHE A 126 -0.52 -12.38 5.24
N SER A 127 -0.86 -13.51 5.86
CA SER A 127 -2.02 -14.32 5.52
C SER A 127 -3.32 -13.63 5.97
N PHE A 128 -3.94 -12.86 5.08
CA PHE A 128 -5.40 -12.86 5.05
C PHE A 128 -5.84 -14.10 4.29
N SER A 129 -6.21 -15.12 5.07
CA SER A 129 -6.62 -16.44 4.59
C SER A 129 -7.83 -16.33 3.66
N PHE A 130 -7.61 -16.60 2.38
CA PHE A 130 -8.51 -17.47 1.62
C PHE A 130 -7.68 -18.62 1.08
N SER A 131 -8.03 -19.82 1.52
CA SER A 131 -7.36 -21.08 1.18
C SER A 131 -7.51 -21.42 -0.30
N LYS A 132 -6.39 -21.77 -0.95
CA LYS A 132 -6.13 -23.09 -1.58
C LYS A 132 -4.92 -23.04 -2.54
N GLY A 133 -3.89 -23.80 -2.19
CA GLY A 133 -3.18 -24.71 -3.10
C GLY A 133 -2.12 -24.14 -4.05
N CYS A 134 -0.85 -24.23 -3.65
CA CYS A 134 0.23 -24.55 -4.59
C CYS A 134 0.61 -26.02 -4.36
N SER A 135 0.01 -26.93 -5.13
CA SER A 135 0.48 -28.30 -5.29
C SER A 135 0.96 -28.46 -6.73
N GLY A 136 2.26 -28.63 -6.90
CA GLY A 136 2.88 -29.04 -8.15
C GLY A 136 4.08 -29.89 -7.81
N GLU A 137 3.86 -31.19 -7.69
CA GLU A 137 4.91 -32.21 -7.77
C GLU A 137 5.43 -32.27 -9.21
N LEU A 138 6.76 -32.29 -9.33
CA LEU A 138 7.49 -33.25 -10.17
C LEU A 138 8.66 -33.77 -9.33
#